data_AF-A0A2E6FAB8-F1
#
_entry.id   AF-A0A2E6FAB8-F1
#
_cell.length_a   1.000
_cell.length_b   1.000
_cell.length_c   1.000
_cell.angle_alpha   90.00
_cell.angle_beta   90.00
_cell.angle_gamma   90.00
#
_symmetry.space_group_name_H-M   'P 1'
#
loop_
_entity.id
_entity.type
_entity.pdbx_description
1 polymer ?
#
loop_
_entity_poly.entity_id
_entity_poly.type
_entity_poly.pdbx_seq_one_letter_code
_entity_poly.pdbx_strand_id
1 'polypeptide(L)'
;MDLETRESNATGGLVCAHHHLYSALARGMPAPPRTPRTFREILELVWWRLDRALDLEMLEWSAKLAALEAIESGTTAIIDHHESPN
;
A
#
# COMPACT_ATOMS: atom_id res chain seq x y z
N MET A 1 17.64 11.36 23.23
CA MET A 1 17.99 11.53 21.81
C MET A 1 18.00 13.03 21.58
N ASP A 2 19.18 13.60 21.40
CA ASP A 2 19.31 15.03 21.09
C ASP A 2 18.76 15.24 19.68
N LEU A 3 17.66 16.01 19.56
CA LEU A 3 17.00 16.28 18.28
C LEU A 3 17.62 17.47 17.55
N GLU A 4 18.60 18.16 18.16
CA GLU A 4 19.16 19.39 17.62
C GLU A 4 20.39 19.17 16.73
N THR A 5 21.09 18.05 16.90
CA THR A 5 22.26 17.70 16.09
C THR A 5 21.92 16.58 15.11
N ARG A 6 21.59 16.95 13.86
CA ARG A 6 21.49 15.98 12.77
C ARG A 6 22.89 15.54 12.33
N GLU A 7 23.12 14.24 12.30
CA GLU A 7 24.31 13.63 11.70
C GLU A 7 24.49 14.09 10.24
N SER A 8 25.75 14.19 9.78
CA SER A 8 26.04 14.48 8.38
C SER A 8 25.41 13.40 7.48
N ASN A 9 24.69 13.82 6.43
CA ASN A 9 23.91 12.96 5.53
C ASN A 9 22.63 12.34 6.12
N ALA A 10 22.09 12.87 7.23
CA ALA A 10 20.78 12.49 7.75
C ALA A 10 19.67 13.43 7.26
N THR A 11 18.57 12.87 6.76
CA THR A 11 17.33 13.62 6.43
C THR A 11 16.23 13.36 7.44
N GLY A 12 15.10 14.07 7.33
CA GLY A 12 13.85 13.61 7.93
C GLY A 12 13.35 12.34 7.25
N GLY A 13 12.55 11.55 7.95
CA GLY A 13 11.82 10.45 7.35
C GLY A 13 10.74 10.96 6.40
N LEU A 14 10.51 10.22 5.32
CA LEU A 14 9.50 10.56 4.31
C LEU A 14 8.10 10.26 4.85
N VAL A 15 7.12 11.02 4.34
CA VAL A 15 5.69 10.77 4.58
C VAL A 15 5.05 10.32 3.28
N CYS A 16 4.55 9.08 3.26
CA CYS A 16 3.69 8.61 2.18
C CYS A 16 2.27 9.11 2.46
N ALA A 17 1.90 10.21 1.80
CA ALA A 17 0.61 10.87 2.04
C ALA A 17 -0.61 10.10 1.48
N HIS A 18 -0.37 9.02 0.72
CA HIS A 18 -1.44 8.22 0.13
C HIS A 18 -0.92 6.82 -0.23
N HIS A 19 -1.49 5.80 0.40
CA HIS A 19 -1.21 4.39 0.11
C HIS A 19 -2.51 3.57 0.21
N HIS A 20 -2.52 2.39 -0.41
CA HIS A 20 -3.56 1.38 -0.26
C HIS A 20 -2.94 0.08 0.26
N LEU A 21 -2.74 -0.04 1.58
CA LEU A 21 -1.95 -1.12 2.20
C LEU A 21 -2.51 -2.51 1.88
N TYR A 22 -3.83 -2.68 1.87
CA TYR A 22 -4.50 -3.97 1.62
C TYR A 22 -4.10 -4.62 0.28
N SER A 23 -3.64 -3.81 -0.69
CA SER A 23 -3.29 -4.24 -2.04
C SER A 23 -1.82 -4.64 -2.22
N ALA A 24 -0.98 -4.58 -1.17
CA ALA A 24 0.47 -4.78 -1.29
C ALA A 24 0.86 -6.15 -1.90
N LEU A 25 0.06 -7.18 -1.61
CA LEU A 25 0.22 -8.54 -2.16
C LEU A 25 -0.38 -8.73 -3.57
N ALA A 26 -1.04 -7.71 -4.14
CA ALA A 26 -1.66 -7.79 -5.47
C ALA A 26 -0.66 -7.75 -6.63
N ARG A 27 0.62 -7.42 -6.35
CA ARG A 27 1.68 -7.42 -7.37
C ARG A 27 1.84 -8.81 -7.97
N GLY A 28 1.75 -8.88 -9.30
CA GLY A 28 1.83 -10.16 -10.03
C GLY A 28 0.50 -10.91 -10.16
N MET A 29 -0.62 -10.33 -9.72
CA MET A 29 -1.95 -10.90 -10.01
C MET A 29 -2.19 -11.06 -11.52
N PRO A 30 -2.95 -12.09 -11.94
CA PRO A 30 -3.34 -12.25 -13.34
C PRO A 30 -4.06 -11.02 -13.90
N ALA A 31 -3.91 -10.80 -15.20
CA ALA A 31 -4.62 -9.73 -15.89
C ALA A 31 -6.15 -9.90 -15.78
N PRO A 32 -6.92 -8.81 -15.73
CA PRO A 32 -8.38 -8.88 -15.72
C PRO A 32 -8.91 -9.52 -17.02
N PRO A 33 -10.16 -10.02 -17.04
CA PRO A 33 -10.74 -10.70 -18.21
C PRO A 33 -10.71 -9.91 -19.52
N ARG A 34 -10.57 -8.58 -19.43
CA ARG A 34 -10.36 -7.67 -20.56
C ARG A 34 -9.60 -6.44 -20.08
N THR A 35 -8.92 -5.77 -21.01
CA THR A 35 -8.26 -4.49 -20.72
C THR A 35 -9.29 -3.41 -20.36
N PRO A 36 -9.22 -2.81 -19.16
CA PRO A 36 -10.08 -1.69 -18.79
C PRO A 36 -9.70 -0.42 -19.59
N ARG A 37 -10.70 0.38 -19.94
CA ARG A 37 -10.60 1.63 -20.69
C ARG A 37 -11.01 2.86 -19.89
N THR A 38 -11.59 2.66 -18.69
CA THR A 38 -12.00 3.74 -17.79
C THR A 38 -11.60 3.41 -16.36
N PHE A 39 -11.51 4.42 -15.49
CA PHE A 39 -11.24 4.22 -14.07
C PHE A 39 -12.28 3.30 -13.42
N ARG A 40 -13.57 3.47 -13.75
CA ARG A 40 -14.64 2.60 -13.27
C ARG A 40 -14.43 1.14 -13.68
N GLU A 41 -13.97 0.90 -14.90
CA GLU A 41 -13.66 -0.46 -15.35
C GLU A 41 -12.47 -1.06 -14.58
N ILE A 42 -11.48 -0.25 -14.18
CA ILE A 42 -10.38 -0.70 -13.30
C ILE A 42 -10.95 -1.14 -11.95
N LEU A 43 -11.83 -0.33 -11.34
CA LEU A 43 -12.51 -0.68 -10.09
C LEU A 43 -13.29 -1.99 -10.22
N GLU A 44 -14.15 -2.10 -11.24
CA GLU A 44 -15.02 -3.26 -11.46
C GLU A 44 -14.26 -4.55 -11.78
N LEU A 45 -13.20 -4.46 -12.59
CA LEU A 45 -12.49 -5.64 -13.10
C LEU A 45 -11.30 -6.06 -12.24
N VAL A 46 -10.76 -5.18 -11.39
CA VAL A 46 -9.59 -5.45 -10.56
C VAL A 46 -9.93 -5.27 -9.09
N TRP A 47 -10.11 -4.02 -8.65
CA TRP A 47 -10.13 -3.71 -7.21
C TRP A 47 -11.31 -4.32 -6.49
N TRP A 48 -12.55 -4.15 -6.95
CA TRP A 48 -13.72 -4.76 -6.29
C TRP A 48 -13.71 -6.29 -6.28
N ARG A 49 -12.95 -6.92 -7.19
CA ARG A 49 -12.76 -8.38 -7.17
C ARG A 49 -11.74 -8.77 -6.12
N LEU A 50 -10.63 -8.03 -6.02
CA LEU A 50 -9.64 -8.20 -4.98
C LEU A 50 -10.27 -7.96 -3.61
N ASP A 51 -10.93 -6.81 -3.42
CA ASP A 51 -11.60 -6.42 -2.18
C ASP A 51 -12.41 -7.58 -1.61
N ARG A 52 -13.35 -8.13 -2.41
CA ARG A 52 -14.21 -9.26 -2.01
C ARG A 52 -13.48 -10.58 -1.73
N ALA A 53 -12.24 -10.74 -2.17
CA ALA A 53 -11.47 -11.95 -2.00
C ALA A 53 -10.50 -11.89 -0.81
N LEU A 54 -10.32 -10.72 -0.18
CA LEU A 54 -9.43 -10.56 0.96
C LEU A 54 -10.02 -11.19 2.22
N ASP A 55 -9.16 -11.82 2.99
CA ASP A 55 -9.42 -12.23 4.37
C ASP A 55 -8.48 -11.48 5.35
N LEU A 56 -8.72 -11.65 6.65
CA LEU A 56 -7.94 -10.96 7.68
C LEU A 56 -6.45 -11.30 7.64
N GLU A 57 -6.08 -12.53 7.28
CA GLU A 57 -4.68 -12.94 7.18
C GLU A 57 -3.98 -12.25 6.01
N MET A 58 -4.63 -12.19 4.84
CA MET A 58 -4.13 -11.45 3.68
C MET A 58 -3.98 -9.96 4.00
N LEU A 59 -4.94 -9.35 4.70
CA LEU A 59 -4.87 -7.95 5.11
C LEU A 59 -3.68 -7.69 6.04
N GLU A 60 -3.49 -8.55 7.04
CA GLU A 60 -2.36 -8.45 7.98
C GLU A 60 -1.02 -8.53 7.25
N TRP A 61 -0.87 -9.50 6.35
CA TRP A 61 0.37 -9.66 5.58
C TRP A 61 0.61 -8.55 4.57
N SER A 62 -0.44 -8.06 3.90
CA SER A 62 -0.38 -6.90 3.04
C SER A 62 0.11 -5.65 3.80
N ALA A 63 -0.44 -5.39 4.98
CA ALA A 63 -0.02 -4.27 5.83
C ALA A 63 1.44 -4.41 6.28
N LYS A 64 1.85 -5.61 6.72
CA LYS A 64 3.24 -5.89 7.13
C LYS A 64 4.23 -5.68 5.99
N LEU A 65 3.92 -6.20 4.80
CA LEU A 65 4.80 -6.08 3.64
C LEU A 65 4.97 -4.62 3.23
N ALA A 66 3.87 -3.87 3.09
CA ALA A 66 3.96 -2.46 2.70
C ALA A 66 4.65 -1.60 3.77
N ALA A 67 4.46 -1.90 5.06
CA ALA A 67 5.19 -1.22 6.13
C ALA A 67 6.71 -1.48 6.08
N LEU A 68 7.11 -2.73 5.78
CA LEU A 68 8.52 -3.09 5.61
C LEU A 68 9.15 -2.36 4.42
N GLU A 69 8.49 -2.40 3.26
CA GLU A 69 8.99 -1.73 2.05
C GLU A 69 9.07 -0.20 2.23
N ALA A 70 8.10 0.38 2.95
CA ALA A 70 8.09 1.80 3.27
C ALA A 70 9.30 2.19 4.13
N ILE A 71 9.57 1.45 5.22
CA ILE A 71 10.68 1.79 6.11
C ILE A 71 12.05 1.56 5.45
N GLU A 72 12.19 0.49 4.66
CA GLU A 72 13.40 0.25 3.85
C GLU A 72 13.65 1.36 2.82
N SER A 73 12.58 2.05 2.40
CA SER A 73 12.64 3.20 1.49
C SER A 73 12.73 4.55 2.23
N GLY A 74 12.95 4.56 3.54
CA GLY A 74 13.08 5.79 4.35
C GLY A 74 11.76 6.49 4.65
N THR A 75 10.61 5.84 4.42
CA THR A 75 9.27 6.35 4.80
C THR A 75 8.97 5.96 6.24
N THR A 76 8.69 6.97 7.07
CA THR A 76 8.44 6.80 8.51
C THR A 76 6.99 7.03 8.89
N ALA A 77 6.15 7.52 7.97
CA ALA A 77 4.71 7.68 8.17
C ALA A 77 3.95 7.39 6.88
N ILE A 78 2.80 6.73 7.00
CA ILE A 78 1.93 6.36 5.89
C ILE A 78 0.51 6.79 6.24
N ILE A 79 -0.17 7.41 5.28
CA ILE A 79 -1.62 7.62 5.32
C ILE A 79 -2.26 6.53 4.46
N ASP A 80 -2.83 5.52 5.11
CA ASP A 80 -3.55 4.44 4.44
C ASP A 80 -4.96 4.89 4.06
N HIS A 81 -5.22 4.99 2.76
CA HIS A 81 -6.56 5.07 2.23
C HIS A 81 -7.11 3.63 2.20
N HIS A 82 -7.71 3.24 3.32
CA HIS A 82 -8.14 1.87 3.53
C HIS A 82 -9.52 1.61 2.91
N GLU A 83 -9.64 0.60 2.04
CA GLU A 83 -10.93 0.22 1.43
C GLU A 83 -11.21 -1.29 1.37
N SER A 84 -10.50 -2.12 2.13
CA SER A 84 -10.86 -3.54 2.21
C SER A 84 -12.26 -3.73 2.84
N PRO A 85 -13.02 -4.74 2.43
CA PRO A 85 -14.38 -4.95 2.91
C PRO A 85 -14.44 -5.43 4.36
N ASN A 86 -15.62 -5.27 4.97
CA ASN A 86 -16.00 -5.85 6.27
C ASN A 86 -16.82 -7.13 6.07
#